data_AF-A0A9X0CCG0-F1
#
_entry.id   AF-A0A9X0CCG0-F1
#
_cell.length_a   1.000
_cell.length_b   1.000
_cell.length_c   1.000
_cell.angle_alpha   90.00
_cell.angle_beta   90.00
_cell.angle_gamma   90.00
#
_symmetry.space_group_name_H-M   'P 1'
#
loop_
_entity.id
_entity.type
_entity.pdbx_description
1 polymer ?
#
loop_
_entity_poly.entity_id
_entity_poly.type
_entity_poly.pdbx_seq_one_letter_code
_entity_poly.pdbx_strand_id
1 'polypeptide(L)'
;MAVVAISLEANNSHIESVSQLFKFAKQYNETYMGVASVRGVKCNHWRACITVQNFSSYNLDYYFSVPGWKTTWQHSTVVRAVINGSRSARTPNGKHDFYHVYDFINFHPGRPDPSNFQLPEGYYCKGLKGGNKTVPKVPSVFSLEFETVLSRNISNHSLYIVSNWKEIYDFEKKLVLLKLPNWHNSIGGPVILIHDFNTGIRYNISTGKSGTVCAASLLTAKNADNWFAADAGHHHIRMKTTHDLFNTPQRNGSSPLVYKGSASVRGINADIWVGKTLMKDRTTNESHEVKYTCCHGVVLFKPNWRVMSGSQHNQHQVPVRLDWYSQRGHIVMNMFNFDAEAAETTAFDIKPCLKWDEQRFIQFGLSGKYDEYGGSRKFLLALTKTISTVANVSIIRVNGIRLQNNRGAMIVTFILLNKTKPVGGDVEVTVYSEKGLMAALDALKDSVESGKFQLKFQNKTFDAAKSSFFVGLRPTLRPRPPAHSTAKPTGNPGGGSKLKTKGVSSGAAAGISILMLAVGIGGGLLIAHVIMKRRGTSLFQYQRQE
;
A
#
# COMPACT_ATOMS: atom_id res chain seq x y z
N MET A 1 6.66 -33.85 -6.38
CA MET A 1 5.68 -34.19 -7.44
C MET A 1 4.33 -34.40 -6.76
N ALA A 2 3.42 -33.43 -6.83
CA ALA A 2 2.05 -33.64 -6.37
C ALA A 2 1.30 -34.32 -7.53
N VAL A 3 0.95 -35.59 -7.36
CA VAL A 3 0.17 -36.32 -8.38
C VAL A 3 -1.29 -36.03 -8.10
N VAL A 4 -1.89 -35.11 -8.86
CA VAL A 4 -3.34 -35.03 -9.00
C VAL A 4 -3.67 -35.86 -10.24
N ALA A 5 -4.19 -37.06 -10.06
CA ALA A 5 -4.74 -37.82 -11.17
C ALA A 5 -6.21 -37.48 -11.31
N ILE A 6 -6.56 -36.94 -12.47
CA ILE A 6 -7.94 -36.73 -12.89
C ILE A 6 -8.34 -38.00 -13.63
N SER A 7 -9.31 -38.74 -13.10
CA SER A 7 -9.94 -39.82 -13.86
C SER A 7 -10.94 -39.19 -14.81
N LEU A 8 -10.67 -39.34 -16.11
CA LEU A 8 -11.55 -38.87 -17.19
C LEU A 8 -12.35 -40.05 -17.70
N GLU A 9 -13.46 -40.37 -17.03
CA GLU A 9 -14.53 -41.15 -17.66
C GLU A 9 -15.50 -40.19 -18.35
N ALA A 10 -15.95 -40.57 -19.56
CA ALA A 10 -16.58 -39.71 -20.57
C ALA A 10 -17.85 -38.94 -20.14
N ASN A 11 -18.29 -39.02 -18.88
CA ASN A 11 -19.40 -38.24 -18.34
C ASN A 11 -19.28 -37.80 -16.87
N ASN A 12 -18.17 -38.06 -16.15
CA ASN A 12 -18.01 -37.65 -14.74
C ASN A 12 -16.53 -37.52 -14.33
N SER A 13 -15.90 -36.42 -14.72
CA SER A 13 -14.54 -36.08 -14.27
C SER A 13 -14.54 -35.81 -12.76
N HIS A 14 -13.87 -36.65 -11.98
CA HIS A 14 -13.69 -36.46 -10.55
C HIS A 14 -12.23 -36.67 -10.14
N ILE A 15 -11.83 -36.01 -9.05
CA ILE A 15 -10.52 -36.23 -8.44
C ILE A 15 -10.62 -37.52 -7.64
N GLU A 16 -9.78 -38.50 -7.97
CA GLU A 16 -9.73 -39.77 -7.25
C GLU A 16 -9.16 -39.56 -5.83
N SER A 17 -9.66 -40.35 -4.88
CA SER A 17 -9.01 -40.45 -3.56
C SER A 17 -7.59 -41.01 -3.69
N VAL A 18 -6.73 -40.74 -2.71
CA VAL A 18 -5.33 -41.24 -2.70
C VAL A 18 -5.28 -42.77 -2.84
N SER A 19 -6.17 -43.49 -2.16
CA SER A 19 -6.28 -44.96 -2.27
C SER A 19 -6.73 -45.42 -3.65
N GLN A 20 -7.59 -44.65 -4.33
CA GLN A 20 -8.01 -44.95 -5.71
C GLN A 20 -6.89 -44.68 -6.72
N LEU A 21 -6.20 -43.56 -6.59
CA LEU A 21 -5.08 -43.21 -7.45
C LEU A 21 -3.96 -44.24 -7.36
N PHE A 22 -3.56 -44.60 -6.13
CA PHE A 22 -2.49 -45.56 -5.90
C PHE A 22 -2.97 -47.02 -5.91
N LYS A 23 -4.26 -47.28 -6.12
CA LYS A 23 -4.85 -48.63 -6.09
C LYS A 23 -4.35 -49.46 -4.88
N PHE A 24 -4.22 -48.80 -3.73
CA PHE A 24 -3.65 -49.35 -2.50
C PHE A 24 -4.54 -49.00 -1.31
N ALA A 25 -5.16 -50.04 -0.76
CA ALA A 25 -6.06 -50.07 0.40
C ALA A 25 -6.66 -51.48 0.50
N LYS A 26 -7.28 -51.81 1.64
CA LYS A 26 -8.01 -53.05 1.88
C LYS A 26 -8.95 -53.48 0.73
N GLN A 27 -9.58 -52.53 0.05
CA GLN A 27 -10.47 -52.77 -1.09
C GLN A 27 -9.79 -53.36 -2.35
N TYR A 28 -8.46 -53.32 -2.42
CA TYR A 28 -7.66 -53.88 -3.52
C TYR A 28 -6.97 -55.19 -3.14
N ASN A 29 -7.38 -55.82 -2.02
CA ASN A 29 -6.86 -57.11 -1.56
C ASN A 29 -5.33 -57.15 -1.46
N GLU A 30 -4.75 -56.13 -0.83
CA GLU A 30 -3.31 -56.08 -0.59
C GLU A 30 -2.86 -57.17 0.39
N THR A 31 -1.79 -57.88 0.04
CA THR A 31 -1.18 -58.93 0.85
C THR A 31 0.20 -58.51 1.31
N TYR A 32 0.49 -58.75 2.59
CA TYR A 32 1.82 -58.52 3.14
C TYR A 32 2.75 -59.65 2.69
N MET A 33 3.85 -59.29 2.03
CA MET A 33 4.82 -60.22 1.45
C MET A 33 6.06 -60.38 2.34
N GLY A 34 6.14 -59.67 3.46
CA GLY A 34 7.27 -59.70 4.38
C GLY A 34 8.15 -58.46 4.29
N VAL A 35 9.41 -58.60 4.71
CA VAL A 35 10.38 -57.50 4.74
C VAL A 35 11.39 -57.67 3.61
N ALA A 36 11.61 -56.61 2.83
CA ALA A 36 12.58 -56.55 1.74
C ALA A 36 13.50 -55.34 1.89
N SER A 37 14.67 -55.39 1.25
CA SER A 37 15.58 -54.24 1.17
C SER A 37 15.42 -53.55 -0.18
N VAL A 38 15.16 -52.25 -0.17
CA VAL A 38 15.06 -51.42 -1.38
C VAL A 38 16.02 -50.26 -1.23
N ARG A 39 17.03 -50.18 -2.10
CA ARG A 39 18.07 -49.12 -2.05
C ARG A 39 18.74 -49.01 -0.67
N GLY A 40 18.96 -50.15 -0.01
CA GLY A 40 19.52 -50.22 1.34
C GLY A 40 18.54 -49.85 2.47
N VAL A 41 17.28 -49.51 2.15
CA VAL A 41 16.24 -49.22 3.13
C VAL A 41 15.45 -50.49 3.42
N LYS A 42 15.38 -50.88 4.70
CA LYS A 42 14.53 -51.99 5.15
C LYS A 42 13.05 -51.58 5.03
N CYS A 43 12.28 -52.34 4.26
CA CYS A 43 10.91 -52.02 3.91
C CYS A 43 9.94 -53.19 4.18
N ASN A 44 8.76 -52.87 4.69
CA ASN A 44 7.59 -53.73 4.63
C ASN A 44 7.07 -53.77 3.18
N HIS A 45 7.00 -54.97 2.61
CA HIS A 45 6.58 -55.21 1.23
C HIS A 45 5.13 -55.68 1.20
N TRP A 46 4.31 -54.98 0.42
CA TRP A 46 2.91 -55.30 0.17
C TRP A 46 2.68 -55.50 -1.32
N ARG A 47 1.79 -56.41 -1.69
CA ARG A 47 1.42 -56.68 -3.09
C ARG A 47 -0.09 -56.62 -3.25
N ALA A 48 -0.56 -55.93 -4.29
CA ALA A 48 -1.94 -55.99 -4.76
C ALA A 48 -1.97 -56.54 -6.19
N CYS A 49 -3.03 -57.28 -6.54
CA CYS A 49 -3.27 -57.74 -7.90
C CYS A 49 -4.44 -56.95 -8.49
N ILE A 50 -4.16 -56.12 -9.49
CA ILE A 50 -5.15 -55.21 -10.07
C ILE A 50 -5.56 -55.73 -11.44
N THR A 51 -6.87 -55.89 -11.63
CA THR A 51 -7.46 -56.23 -12.93
C THR A 51 -8.31 -55.06 -13.39
N VAL A 52 -8.00 -54.50 -14.56
CA VAL A 52 -8.72 -53.36 -15.14
C VAL A 52 -9.52 -53.85 -16.35
N GLN A 53 -10.86 -53.85 -16.20
CA GLN A 53 -11.89 -54.10 -17.22
C GLN A 53 -11.41 -54.94 -18.42
N ASN A 54 -11.11 -56.22 -18.22
CA ASN A 54 -10.81 -57.22 -19.27
C ASN A 54 -9.64 -56.93 -20.23
N PHE A 55 -8.85 -55.87 -20.03
CA PHE A 55 -7.76 -55.50 -20.96
C PHE A 55 -6.37 -55.55 -20.34
N SER A 56 -6.23 -55.49 -19.01
CA SER A 56 -4.93 -55.60 -18.35
C SER A 56 -5.03 -56.14 -16.94
N SER A 57 -4.07 -56.97 -16.58
CA SER A 57 -3.85 -57.46 -15.21
C SER A 57 -2.41 -57.21 -14.82
N TYR A 58 -2.18 -56.65 -13.63
CA TYR A 58 -0.85 -56.34 -13.15
C TYR A 58 -0.73 -56.50 -11.64
N ASN A 59 0.47 -56.86 -11.20
CA ASN A 59 0.88 -56.82 -9.83
C ASN A 59 1.41 -55.43 -9.49
N LEU A 60 1.00 -54.93 -8.34
CA LEU A 60 1.42 -53.64 -7.80
C LEU A 60 2.07 -53.88 -6.44
N ASP A 61 3.38 -53.73 -6.39
CA ASP A 61 4.21 -53.94 -5.20
C ASP A 61 4.55 -52.60 -4.55
N TYR A 62 4.16 -52.41 -3.30
CA TYR A 62 4.52 -51.25 -2.49
C TYR A 62 5.53 -51.61 -1.42
N TYR A 63 6.53 -50.74 -1.26
CA TYR A 63 7.57 -50.85 -0.26
C TYR A 63 7.53 -49.64 0.66
N PHE A 64 7.20 -49.87 1.93
CA PHE A 64 7.16 -48.85 2.97
C PHE A 64 8.30 -49.05 3.96
N SER A 65 9.04 -48.01 4.33
CA SER A 65 10.14 -48.13 5.29
C SER A 65 9.64 -48.71 6.63
N VAL A 66 10.43 -49.57 7.27
CA VAL A 66 10.07 -50.07 8.60
C VAL A 66 10.06 -48.93 9.63
N PRO A 67 9.18 -48.97 10.65
CA PRO A 67 9.20 -48.00 11.75
C PRO A 67 10.60 -47.92 12.39
N GLY A 68 11.08 -46.70 12.68
CA GLY A 68 12.39 -46.47 13.28
C GLY A 68 13.57 -46.42 12.30
N TRP A 69 13.37 -46.72 11.00
CA TRP A 69 14.39 -46.42 10.00
C TRP A 69 14.50 -44.90 9.81
N LYS A 70 15.71 -44.34 9.88
CA LYS A 70 15.94 -42.90 9.68
C LYS A 70 15.65 -42.52 8.23
N THR A 71 14.43 -42.08 7.96
CA THR A 71 14.07 -41.38 6.72
C THR A 71 13.93 -39.88 6.99
N THR A 72 13.55 -39.11 5.97
CA THR A 72 13.19 -37.69 6.13
C THR A 72 11.93 -37.48 6.98
N TRP A 73 11.24 -38.57 7.36
CA TRP A 73 10.07 -38.58 8.22
C TRP A 73 10.25 -39.57 9.38
N GLN A 74 9.64 -39.27 10.54
CA GLN A 74 9.75 -40.10 11.75
C GLN A 74 8.95 -41.42 11.69
N HIS A 75 7.97 -41.50 10.79
CA HIS A 75 7.12 -42.68 10.60
C HIS A 75 7.45 -43.42 9.30
N SER A 76 6.86 -44.61 9.15
CA SER A 76 6.93 -45.40 7.90
C SER A 76 6.50 -44.53 6.70
N THR A 77 7.31 -44.54 5.64
CA THR A 77 7.07 -43.76 4.42
C THR A 77 7.21 -44.64 3.19
N VAL A 78 6.54 -44.28 2.10
CA VAL A 78 6.67 -45.00 0.83
C VAL A 78 8.07 -44.78 0.24
N VAL A 79 8.72 -45.88 -0.15
CA VAL A 79 10.07 -45.89 -0.72
C VAL A 79 10.04 -46.21 -2.20
N ARG A 80 9.20 -47.15 -2.60
CA ARG A 80 9.07 -47.61 -3.99
C ARG A 80 7.68 -48.19 -4.26
N ALA A 81 7.20 -47.99 -5.49
CA ALA A 81 6.13 -48.80 -6.08
C ALA A 81 6.65 -49.48 -7.35
N VAL A 82 6.35 -50.76 -7.53
CA VAL A 82 6.69 -51.51 -8.75
C VAL A 82 5.40 -52.02 -9.36
N ILE A 83 5.22 -51.75 -10.64
CA ILE A 83 4.09 -52.23 -11.42
C ILE A 83 4.64 -53.24 -12.42
N ASN A 84 4.10 -54.45 -12.41
CA ASN A 84 4.48 -55.50 -13.33
C ASN A 84 3.23 -56.19 -13.87
N GLY A 85 2.97 -56.10 -15.15
CA GLY A 85 1.84 -56.79 -15.74
C GLY A 85 1.81 -56.78 -17.25
N SER A 86 0.67 -57.18 -17.79
CA SER A 86 0.46 -57.31 -19.22
C SER A 86 -0.82 -56.60 -19.63
N ARG A 87 -0.81 -56.01 -20.82
CA ARG A 87 -1.96 -55.34 -21.42
C ARG A 87 -2.20 -55.86 -22.82
N SER A 88 -3.47 -56.16 -23.12
CA SER A 88 -3.94 -56.44 -24.48
C SER A 88 -3.90 -55.14 -25.28
N ALA A 89 -3.19 -55.15 -26.40
CA ALA A 89 -3.18 -54.09 -27.40
C ALA A 89 -4.56 -53.97 -28.05
N ARG A 90 -4.84 -52.83 -28.68
CA ARG A 90 -6.06 -52.62 -29.48
C ARG A 90 -6.13 -53.50 -30.74
N THR A 91 -5.06 -54.22 -31.07
CA THR A 91 -5.00 -55.16 -32.20
C THR A 91 -5.20 -56.60 -31.73
N PRO A 92 -5.77 -57.50 -32.56
CA PRO A 92 -6.29 -58.80 -32.11
C PRO A 92 -5.27 -59.75 -31.43
N ASN A 93 -3.97 -59.56 -31.66
CA ASN A 93 -2.91 -60.51 -31.22
C ASN A 93 -1.72 -59.87 -30.49
N GLY A 94 -1.79 -58.61 -30.06
CA GLY A 94 -0.68 -57.99 -29.33
C GLY A 94 -0.91 -58.00 -27.83
N LYS A 95 -0.29 -58.89 -27.05
CA LYS A 95 -0.07 -58.61 -25.61
C LYS A 95 1.29 -57.93 -25.48
N HIS A 96 1.34 -56.84 -24.72
CA HIS A 96 2.62 -56.25 -24.31
C HIS A 96 2.72 -56.28 -22.79
N ASP A 97 3.88 -56.73 -22.31
CA ASP A 97 4.24 -56.66 -20.91
C ASP A 97 4.79 -55.27 -20.60
N PHE A 98 4.53 -54.78 -19.40
CA PHE A 98 5.02 -53.51 -18.92
C PHE A 98 5.55 -53.66 -17.50
N TYR A 99 6.65 -52.96 -17.25
CA TYR A 99 7.33 -52.94 -15.96
C TYR A 99 7.70 -51.50 -15.64
N HIS A 100 7.13 -50.97 -14.56
CA HIS A 100 7.40 -49.60 -14.10
C HIS A 100 7.88 -49.63 -12.66
N VAL A 101 8.91 -48.83 -12.38
CA VAL A 101 9.44 -48.63 -11.04
C VAL A 101 9.33 -47.15 -10.72
N TYR A 102 8.59 -46.83 -9.65
CA TYR A 102 8.46 -45.49 -9.11
C TYR A 102 9.20 -45.42 -7.79
N ASP A 103 10.35 -44.75 -7.78
CA ASP A 103 11.07 -44.46 -6.55
C ASP A 103 10.61 -43.15 -5.94
N PHE A 104 10.25 -43.21 -4.67
CA PHE A 104 9.90 -42.02 -3.90
C PHE A 104 11.14 -41.53 -3.16
N ILE A 105 11.44 -40.24 -3.32
CA ILE A 105 12.56 -39.57 -2.67
C ILE A 105 11.98 -38.34 -1.97
N ASN A 106 12.36 -38.14 -0.71
CA ASN A 106 11.95 -36.99 0.09
C ASN A 106 10.42 -36.83 0.21
N PHE A 107 9.72 -37.95 0.43
CA PHE A 107 8.28 -37.94 0.64
C PHE A 107 7.92 -37.28 1.98
N HIS A 108 6.98 -36.35 1.93
CA HIS A 108 6.47 -35.65 3.10
C HIS A 108 4.95 -35.85 3.17
N PRO A 109 4.43 -36.59 4.17
CA PRO A 109 3.00 -36.68 4.37
C PRO A 109 2.47 -35.35 4.90
N GLY A 110 1.31 -34.93 4.39
CA GLY A 110 0.65 -33.72 4.85
C GLY A 110 -0.14 -33.03 3.75
N ARG A 111 -0.77 -31.91 4.12
CA ARG A 111 -1.40 -31.03 3.12
C ARG A 111 -0.28 -30.31 2.35
N PRO A 112 -0.18 -30.50 1.03
CA PRO A 112 0.77 -29.73 0.23
C PRO A 112 0.46 -28.24 0.35
N ASP A 113 1.48 -27.38 0.20
CA ASP A 113 1.27 -25.93 0.21
C ASP A 113 0.25 -25.57 -0.91
N PRO A 114 -0.88 -24.93 -0.57
CA PRO A 114 -1.90 -24.50 -1.54
C PRO A 114 -1.33 -23.64 -2.68
N SER A 115 -0.18 -22.98 -2.48
CA SER A 115 0.52 -22.22 -3.50
C SER A 115 0.88 -23.07 -4.73
N ASN A 116 1.15 -24.38 -4.55
CA ASN A 116 1.51 -25.30 -5.62
C ASN A 116 0.38 -25.57 -6.62
N PHE A 117 -0.87 -25.29 -6.24
CA PHE A 117 -2.07 -25.50 -7.06
C PHE A 117 -2.67 -24.18 -7.54
N GLN A 118 -2.04 -23.05 -7.24
CA GLN A 118 -2.46 -21.76 -7.77
C GLN A 118 -2.14 -21.70 -9.26
N LEU A 119 -3.02 -21.08 -10.04
CA LEU A 119 -2.70 -20.72 -11.43
C LEU A 119 -1.38 -19.92 -11.43
N PRO A 120 -0.49 -20.08 -12.42
CA PRO A 120 0.70 -19.26 -12.51
C PRO A 120 0.36 -17.75 -12.58
N GLU A 121 1.31 -16.90 -12.21
CA GLU A 121 1.14 -15.44 -12.32
C GLU A 121 0.89 -15.03 -13.79
N GLY A 122 -0.02 -14.07 -14.02
CA GLY A 122 -0.38 -13.58 -15.36
C GLY A 122 -1.35 -14.45 -16.17
N TYR A 123 -1.77 -15.60 -15.65
CA TYR A 123 -2.76 -16.46 -16.31
C TYR A 123 -4.17 -16.17 -15.83
N TYR A 124 -5.10 -16.12 -16.79
CA TYR A 124 -6.54 -16.00 -16.56
C TYR A 124 -7.25 -17.11 -17.34
N CYS A 125 -8.05 -17.91 -16.65
CA CYS A 125 -8.84 -18.98 -17.26
C CYS A 125 -10.25 -18.48 -17.56
N LYS A 126 -10.66 -18.55 -18.83
CA LYS A 126 -12.04 -18.22 -19.23
C LYS A 126 -13.00 -19.21 -18.54
N GLY A 127 -14.05 -18.68 -17.91
CA GLY A 127 -15.03 -19.51 -17.19
C GLY A 127 -14.57 -19.97 -15.81
N LEU A 128 -13.48 -19.41 -15.26
CA LEU A 128 -13.09 -19.65 -13.87
C LEU A 128 -14.26 -19.25 -12.95
N LYS A 129 -14.86 -20.25 -12.29
CA LYS A 129 -15.82 -20.03 -11.21
C LYS A 129 -15.01 -19.79 -9.94
N GLY A 130 -14.89 -18.53 -9.53
CA GLY A 130 -14.23 -18.19 -8.28
C GLY A 130 -14.95 -18.80 -7.09
N GLY A 131 -14.24 -19.01 -5.99
CA GLY A 131 -14.88 -19.35 -4.73
C GLY A 131 -15.90 -18.29 -4.30
N ASN A 132 -16.80 -18.63 -3.36
CA ASN A 132 -17.75 -17.70 -2.74
C ASN A 132 -17.04 -16.65 -1.86
N LYS A 133 -16.18 -15.81 -2.46
CA LYS A 133 -15.54 -14.66 -1.83
C LYS A 133 -15.72 -13.44 -2.71
N THR A 134 -16.27 -12.39 -2.12
CA THR A 134 -16.39 -11.09 -2.77
C THR A 134 -15.07 -10.33 -2.68
N VAL A 135 -14.76 -9.56 -3.73
CA VAL A 135 -13.63 -8.63 -3.69
C VAL A 135 -13.87 -7.59 -2.59
N PRO A 136 -12.88 -7.32 -1.72
CA PRO A 136 -12.96 -6.27 -0.71
C PRO A 136 -13.27 -4.90 -1.31
N LYS A 137 -13.97 -4.07 -0.52
CA LYS A 137 -14.23 -2.68 -0.90
C LYS A 137 -13.05 -1.81 -0.52
N VAL A 138 -12.60 -0.98 -1.45
CA VAL A 138 -11.58 0.04 -1.18
C VAL A 138 -12.29 1.36 -0.84
N PRO A 139 -11.98 2.00 0.31
CA PRO A 139 -12.55 3.30 0.72
C PRO A 139 -12.41 4.37 -0.37
N SER A 140 -13.36 5.30 -0.47
CA SER A 140 -13.35 6.43 -1.43
C SER A 140 -12.25 7.46 -1.16
N VAL A 141 -11.60 7.36 0.00
CA VAL A 141 -10.51 8.21 0.45
C VAL A 141 -9.40 7.31 0.99
N PHE A 142 -8.16 7.52 0.55
CA PHE A 142 -7.02 6.81 1.11
C PHE A 142 -5.70 7.55 0.84
N SER A 143 -4.67 7.20 1.61
CA SER A 143 -3.29 7.42 1.21
C SER A 143 -2.54 6.10 1.17
N LEU A 144 -1.57 5.97 0.28
CA LEU A 144 -0.69 4.81 0.23
C LEU A 144 0.67 5.20 -0.33
N GLU A 145 1.66 4.36 -0.06
CA GLU A 145 2.97 4.40 -0.69
C GLU A 145 3.13 3.15 -1.52
N PHE A 146 3.73 3.24 -2.70
CA PHE A 146 3.89 2.07 -3.55
C PHE A 146 5.20 2.06 -4.31
N GLU A 147 5.75 0.87 -4.44
CA GLU A 147 6.88 0.56 -5.30
C GLU A 147 6.33 0.03 -6.62
N THR A 148 6.65 0.72 -7.71
CA THR A 148 6.33 0.26 -9.06
C THR A 148 7.54 -0.42 -9.66
N VAL A 149 7.38 -1.67 -10.08
CA VAL A 149 8.34 -2.42 -10.88
C VAL A 149 7.77 -2.56 -12.29
N LEU A 150 8.35 -1.83 -13.23
CA LEU A 150 8.01 -1.92 -14.65
C LEU A 150 9.02 -2.82 -15.36
N SER A 151 8.53 -3.85 -16.04
CA SER A 151 9.28 -4.67 -16.97
C SER A 151 8.69 -4.52 -18.37
N ARG A 152 9.46 -3.99 -19.31
CA ARG A 152 9.04 -3.79 -20.70
C ARG A 152 10.11 -4.33 -21.65
N ASN A 153 9.70 -5.04 -22.70
CA ASN A 153 10.58 -5.41 -23.79
C ASN A 153 10.52 -4.32 -24.87
N ILE A 154 11.64 -3.64 -25.12
CA ILE A 154 11.78 -2.65 -26.19
C ILE A 154 12.93 -3.13 -27.08
N SER A 155 12.63 -3.40 -28.37
CA SER A 155 13.65 -3.68 -29.39
C SER A 155 14.76 -4.65 -28.93
N ASN A 156 14.39 -5.85 -28.49
CA ASN A 156 15.26 -6.91 -27.95
C ASN A 156 15.98 -6.63 -26.62
N HIS A 157 15.72 -5.50 -25.95
CA HIS A 157 16.19 -5.25 -24.59
C HIS A 157 15.04 -5.22 -23.58
N SER A 158 15.23 -5.88 -22.43
CA SER A 158 14.31 -5.80 -21.31
C SER A 158 14.67 -4.59 -20.43
N LEU A 159 13.81 -3.58 -20.44
CA LEU A 159 13.88 -2.42 -19.56
C LEU A 159 13.23 -2.76 -18.21
N TYR A 160 13.99 -2.61 -17.13
CA TYR A 160 13.52 -2.77 -15.76
C TYR A 160 13.65 -1.45 -15.01
N ILE A 161 12.53 -0.92 -14.51
CA ILE A 161 12.49 0.32 -13.73
C ILE A 161 11.81 0.03 -12.40
N VAL A 162 12.48 0.39 -11.30
CA VAL A 162 11.91 0.38 -9.95
C VAL A 162 11.79 1.82 -9.46
N SER A 163 10.63 2.19 -8.93
CA SER A 163 10.40 3.55 -8.43
C SER A 163 9.41 3.57 -7.26
N ASN A 164 9.64 4.45 -6.29
CA ASN A 164 8.79 4.60 -5.11
C ASN A 164 7.93 5.86 -5.22
N TRP A 165 6.63 5.72 -4.98
CA TRP A 165 5.62 6.74 -5.16
C TRP A 165 4.79 6.86 -3.89
N LYS A 166 4.20 8.03 -3.69
CA LYS A 166 3.16 8.24 -2.67
C LYS A 166 1.93 8.80 -3.34
N GLU A 167 0.77 8.22 -3.00
CA GLU A 167 -0.54 8.63 -3.48
C GLU A 167 -1.39 9.08 -2.30
N ILE A 168 -2.09 10.20 -2.49
CA ILE A 168 -3.20 10.61 -1.64
C ILE A 168 -4.38 10.83 -2.57
N TYR A 169 -5.45 10.10 -2.32
CA TYR A 169 -6.61 10.04 -3.18
C TYR A 169 -7.85 10.38 -2.36
N ASP A 170 -8.57 11.43 -2.75
CA ASP A 170 -9.80 11.87 -2.07
C ASP A 170 -10.88 12.12 -3.13
N PHE A 171 -11.72 11.09 -3.34
CA PHE A 171 -12.80 11.16 -4.32
C PHE A 171 -13.88 12.17 -3.93
N GLU A 172 -14.18 12.31 -2.64
CA GLU A 172 -15.21 13.24 -2.15
C GLU A 172 -14.82 14.69 -2.41
N LYS A 173 -13.53 15.01 -2.23
CA LYS A 173 -12.98 16.33 -2.55
C LYS A 173 -12.59 16.46 -4.01
N LYS A 174 -12.66 15.39 -4.81
CA LYS A 174 -12.19 15.35 -6.21
C LYS A 174 -10.72 15.76 -6.38
N LEU A 175 -9.86 15.31 -5.47
CA LEU A 175 -8.43 15.64 -5.43
C LEU A 175 -7.56 14.39 -5.47
N VAL A 176 -6.47 14.46 -6.21
CA VAL A 176 -5.41 13.45 -6.22
C VAL A 176 -4.06 14.12 -6.07
N LEU A 177 -3.20 13.57 -5.23
CA LEU A 177 -1.80 13.92 -5.14
C LEU A 177 -0.95 12.70 -5.42
N LEU A 178 0.02 12.87 -6.30
CA LEU A 178 1.13 11.94 -6.51
C LEU A 178 2.45 12.61 -6.19
N LYS A 179 3.26 11.95 -5.37
CA LYS A 179 4.64 12.33 -5.12
C LYS A 179 5.54 11.25 -5.71
N LEU A 180 6.37 11.65 -6.64
CA LEU A 180 7.17 10.75 -7.48
C LEU A 180 8.63 11.22 -7.55
N PRO A 181 9.60 10.33 -7.82
CA PRO A 181 11.00 10.71 -7.91
C PRO A 181 11.23 11.60 -9.12
N ASN A 182 12.14 12.57 -8.99
CA ASN A 182 12.50 13.44 -10.11
C ASN A 182 13.53 12.74 -11.00
N TRP A 183 13.07 12.05 -12.05
CA TRP A 183 13.95 11.32 -12.97
C TRP A 183 14.91 12.21 -13.77
N HIS A 184 14.57 13.48 -13.97
CA HIS A 184 15.40 14.43 -14.71
C HIS A 184 16.43 15.15 -13.84
N ASN A 185 16.20 15.18 -12.52
CA ASN A 185 17.10 15.81 -11.57
C ASN A 185 17.02 15.07 -10.23
N SER A 186 17.85 14.04 -10.08
CA SER A 186 17.94 13.24 -8.85
C SER A 186 18.34 14.05 -7.61
N ILE A 187 18.94 15.23 -7.80
CA ILE A 187 19.30 16.17 -6.73
C ILE A 187 18.10 17.07 -6.34
N GLY A 188 17.14 17.27 -7.24
CA GLY A 188 16.02 18.21 -7.14
C GLY A 188 14.84 17.78 -6.28
N GLY A 189 15.03 16.86 -5.34
CA GLY A 189 13.94 16.31 -4.53
C GLY A 189 12.83 15.64 -5.36
N PRO A 190 11.71 15.27 -4.74
CA PRO A 190 10.58 14.65 -5.42
C PRO A 190 9.73 15.68 -6.18
N VAL A 191 9.09 15.24 -7.26
CA VAL A 191 8.05 16.00 -7.95
C VAL A 191 6.69 15.68 -7.32
N ILE A 192 5.86 16.71 -7.13
CA ILE A 192 4.51 16.61 -6.62
C ILE A 192 3.55 16.99 -7.74
N LEU A 193 2.68 16.06 -8.12
CA LEU A 193 1.57 16.28 -9.03
C LEU A 193 0.29 16.38 -8.22
N ILE A 194 -0.49 17.44 -8.41
CA ILE A 194 -1.83 17.58 -7.81
C ILE A 194 -2.84 17.70 -8.95
N HIS A 195 -3.85 16.83 -8.97
CA HIS A 195 -4.97 16.92 -9.90
C HIS A 195 -6.20 17.42 -9.12
N ASP A 196 -6.69 18.61 -9.46
CA ASP A 196 -7.94 19.15 -8.94
C ASP A 196 -9.03 19.00 -10.00
N PHE A 197 -9.84 17.95 -9.84
CA PHE A 197 -10.97 17.67 -10.73
C PHE A 197 -12.18 18.59 -10.46
N ASN A 198 -12.16 19.46 -9.43
CA ASN A 198 -13.20 20.49 -9.30
C ASN A 198 -12.93 21.67 -10.23
N THR A 199 -11.67 22.07 -10.32
CA THR A 199 -11.25 23.24 -11.12
C THR A 199 -10.75 22.86 -12.51
N GLY A 200 -10.46 21.58 -12.73
CA GLY A 200 -9.86 21.08 -13.97
C GLY A 200 -8.41 21.53 -14.14
N ILE A 201 -7.68 21.69 -13.03
CA ILE A 201 -6.28 22.14 -13.02
C ILE A 201 -5.37 21.02 -12.52
N ARG A 202 -4.26 20.84 -13.23
CA ARG A 202 -3.13 20.02 -12.83
C ARG A 202 -1.99 20.92 -12.41
N TYR A 203 -1.45 20.67 -11.22
CA TYR A 203 -0.25 21.34 -10.70
C TYR A 203 0.92 20.36 -10.74
N ASN A 204 2.05 20.82 -11.26
CA ASN A 204 3.33 20.11 -11.25
C ASN A 204 4.35 20.95 -10.49
N ILE A 205 4.66 20.53 -9.26
CA ILE A 205 5.52 21.23 -8.32
C ILE A 205 6.81 20.43 -8.15
N SER A 206 7.95 21.07 -8.38
CA SER A 206 9.27 20.46 -8.24
C SER A 206 10.23 21.39 -7.50
N THR A 207 11.28 20.84 -6.92
CA THR A 207 12.33 21.65 -6.28
C THR A 207 13.54 21.76 -7.21
N GLY A 208 13.75 22.95 -7.78
CA GLY A 208 14.95 23.26 -8.55
C GLY A 208 16.09 23.74 -7.66
N LYS A 209 17.27 23.96 -8.27
CA LYS A 209 18.44 24.56 -7.57
C LYS A 209 18.15 25.97 -7.04
N SER A 210 17.28 26.72 -7.70
CA SER A 210 16.90 28.10 -7.36
C SER A 210 15.66 28.22 -6.46
N GLY A 211 15.09 27.09 -6.02
CA GLY A 211 13.86 27.06 -5.21
C GLY A 211 12.75 26.21 -5.82
N THR A 212 11.53 26.36 -5.30
CA THR A 212 10.38 25.58 -5.76
C THR A 212 9.84 26.17 -7.06
N VAL A 213 9.66 25.32 -8.08
CA VAL A 213 9.08 25.67 -9.38
C VAL A 213 7.73 24.99 -9.51
N CYS A 214 6.71 25.74 -9.91
CA CYS A 214 5.39 25.18 -10.21
C CYS A 214 4.97 25.50 -11.64
N ALA A 215 4.43 24.50 -12.33
CA ALA A 215 3.73 24.65 -13.59
C ALA A 215 2.28 24.17 -13.42
N ALA A 216 1.32 25.05 -13.74
CA ALA A 216 -0.10 24.73 -13.74
C ALA A 216 -0.62 24.61 -15.18
N SER A 217 -1.41 23.57 -15.45
CA SER A 217 -2.00 23.32 -16.76
C SER A 217 -3.43 22.81 -16.63
N LEU A 218 -4.19 22.83 -17.72
CA LEU A 218 -5.53 22.24 -17.76
C LEU A 218 -5.46 20.72 -17.64
N LEU A 219 -6.38 20.15 -16.88
CA LEU A 219 -6.57 18.71 -16.81
C LEU A 219 -7.36 18.25 -18.06
N THR A 220 -6.70 17.47 -18.90
CA THR A 220 -7.19 16.92 -20.16
C THR A 220 -6.97 15.42 -20.20
N ALA A 221 -7.66 14.67 -21.05
CA ALA A 221 -7.48 13.24 -21.19
C ALA A 221 -6.04 12.83 -21.55
N LYS A 222 -5.27 13.74 -22.17
CA LYS A 222 -3.87 13.49 -22.56
C LYS A 222 -2.89 13.63 -21.39
N ASN A 223 -3.16 14.55 -20.46
CA ASN A 223 -2.23 14.89 -19.39
C ASN A 223 -2.75 14.54 -17.99
N ALA A 224 -4.03 14.18 -17.87
CA ALA A 224 -4.56 13.41 -16.77
C ALA A 224 -3.95 12.03 -16.92
N ASP A 225 -3.20 11.60 -15.91
CA ASP A 225 -2.73 10.23 -15.84
C ASP A 225 -3.96 9.30 -15.99
N ASN A 226 -3.93 8.45 -17.03
CA ASN A 226 -5.01 7.51 -17.36
C ASN A 226 -5.39 6.63 -16.17
N TRP A 227 -4.50 6.53 -15.19
CA TRP A 227 -4.78 5.91 -13.91
C TRP A 227 -5.96 6.58 -13.15
N PHE A 228 -6.06 7.91 -13.09
CA PHE A 228 -7.09 8.61 -12.28
C PHE A 228 -8.30 9.14 -13.06
N ALA A 229 -8.21 9.28 -14.37
CA ALA A 229 -9.28 9.83 -15.19
C ALA A 229 -10.05 8.73 -15.94
N ALA A 230 -11.37 8.90 -16.05
CA ALA A 230 -12.27 8.08 -16.85
C ALA A 230 -13.08 8.95 -17.82
N ASP A 231 -13.65 8.32 -18.85
CA ASP A 231 -14.59 8.96 -19.76
C ASP A 231 -15.88 9.34 -19.05
N ALA A 232 -16.34 10.56 -19.31
CA ALA A 232 -17.66 11.03 -18.94
C ALA A 232 -18.57 11.22 -20.17
N GLY A 233 -18.08 10.94 -21.39
CA GLY A 233 -18.76 11.24 -22.64
C GLY A 233 -18.55 12.69 -23.08
N HIS A 234 -18.93 13.02 -24.33
CA HIS A 234 -18.86 14.38 -24.89
C HIS A 234 -17.49 15.08 -24.73
N HIS A 235 -16.38 14.35 -24.91
CA HIS A 235 -15.01 14.85 -24.71
C HIS A 235 -14.71 15.32 -23.28
N HIS A 236 -15.51 14.90 -22.30
CA HIS A 236 -15.27 15.18 -20.89
C HIS A 236 -14.62 14.01 -20.15
N ILE A 237 -13.81 14.33 -19.16
CA ILE A 237 -13.24 13.38 -18.21
C ILE A 237 -13.79 13.60 -16.81
N ARG A 238 -13.90 12.50 -16.06
CA ARG A 238 -14.21 12.50 -14.64
C ARG A 238 -13.10 11.82 -13.86
N MET A 239 -13.04 12.11 -12.57
CA MET A 239 -12.25 11.29 -11.65
C MET A 239 -12.85 9.87 -11.65
N LYS A 240 -11.98 8.86 -11.80
CA LYS A 240 -12.30 7.45 -11.56
C LYS A 240 -12.79 7.29 -10.14
N THR A 241 -13.70 6.37 -9.87
CA THR A 241 -14.02 5.92 -8.51
C THR A 241 -12.97 4.92 -8.04
N THR A 242 -12.92 4.57 -6.75
CA THR A 242 -12.06 3.47 -6.29
C THR A 242 -12.50 2.11 -6.85
N HIS A 243 -13.77 1.96 -7.22
CA HIS A 243 -14.24 0.84 -8.01
C HIS A 243 -13.58 0.78 -9.39
N ASP A 244 -13.48 1.92 -10.07
CA ASP A 244 -12.81 2.02 -11.39
C ASP A 244 -11.28 1.81 -11.27
N LEU A 245 -10.65 2.25 -10.17
CA LEU A 245 -9.20 2.10 -9.94
C LEU A 245 -8.81 0.63 -9.72
N PHE A 246 -9.57 -0.07 -8.88
CA PHE A 246 -9.25 -1.43 -8.43
C PHE A 246 -10.11 -2.51 -9.10
N ASN A 247 -10.95 -2.15 -10.08
CA ASN A 247 -11.89 -3.04 -10.75
C ASN A 247 -12.79 -3.82 -9.78
N THR A 248 -13.16 -3.20 -8.66
CA THR A 248 -14.01 -3.83 -7.62
C THR A 248 -15.50 -3.69 -8.00
N PRO A 249 -16.37 -4.61 -7.56
CA PRO A 249 -17.78 -4.59 -7.95
C PRO A 249 -18.48 -3.31 -7.45
N GLN A 250 -19.28 -2.69 -8.31
CA GLN A 250 -20.21 -1.62 -7.90
C GLN A 250 -21.40 -2.21 -7.12
N ARG A 251 -22.15 -1.34 -6.41
CA ARG A 251 -23.28 -1.70 -5.51
C ARG A 251 -24.26 -2.75 -6.07
N ASN A 252 -24.42 -2.85 -7.40
CA ASN A 252 -25.33 -3.78 -8.09
C ASN A 252 -24.66 -4.56 -9.25
N GLY A 253 -23.32 -4.63 -9.32
CA GLY A 253 -22.62 -5.18 -10.49
C GLY A 253 -21.73 -6.38 -10.18
N SER A 254 -21.59 -7.31 -11.13
CA SER A 254 -20.57 -8.35 -11.11
C SER A 254 -19.18 -7.72 -11.29
N SER A 255 -18.23 -7.99 -10.38
CA SER A 255 -16.83 -7.62 -10.60
C SER A 255 -16.25 -8.41 -11.77
N PRO A 256 -15.39 -7.82 -12.61
CA PRO A 256 -14.59 -8.59 -13.57
C PRO A 256 -13.53 -9.46 -12.88
N LEU A 257 -13.34 -9.30 -11.56
CA LEU A 257 -12.40 -10.05 -10.77
C LEU A 257 -13.05 -11.31 -10.19
N VAL A 258 -12.32 -12.41 -10.28
CA VAL A 258 -12.70 -13.73 -9.80
C VAL A 258 -11.70 -14.16 -8.72
N TYR A 259 -12.20 -14.69 -7.61
CA TYR A 259 -11.33 -15.21 -6.56
C TYR A 259 -10.53 -16.42 -7.07
N LYS A 260 -9.19 -16.31 -7.01
CA LYS A 260 -8.25 -17.32 -7.47
C LYS A 260 -7.81 -18.25 -6.34
N GLY A 261 -7.67 -17.74 -5.13
CA GLY A 261 -7.14 -18.46 -3.99
C GLY A 261 -6.42 -17.52 -3.02
N SER A 262 -5.56 -18.09 -2.18
CA SER A 262 -4.76 -17.33 -1.21
C SER A 262 -3.29 -17.73 -1.30
N ALA A 263 -2.38 -16.77 -1.16
CA ALA A 263 -0.95 -17.05 -1.06
C ALA A 263 -0.25 -16.03 -0.15
N SER A 264 1.02 -16.31 0.19
CA SER A 264 1.87 -15.34 0.87
C SER A 264 2.46 -14.35 -0.15
N VAL A 265 2.12 -13.08 -0.03
CA VAL A 265 2.67 -11.99 -0.85
C VAL A 265 3.58 -11.16 0.04
N ARG A 266 4.90 -11.24 -0.19
CA ARG A 266 5.93 -10.57 0.64
C ARG A 266 5.78 -10.87 2.14
N GLY A 267 5.44 -12.11 2.49
CA GLY A 267 5.24 -12.54 3.89
C GLY A 267 3.85 -12.24 4.47
N ILE A 268 2.97 -11.61 3.70
CA ILE A 268 1.59 -11.29 4.11
C ILE A 268 0.65 -12.32 3.48
N ASN A 269 -0.17 -12.98 4.31
CA ASN A 269 -1.24 -13.83 3.79
C ASN A 269 -2.27 -12.95 3.05
N ALA A 270 -2.41 -13.16 1.76
CA ALA A 270 -3.29 -12.40 0.90
C ALA A 270 -4.26 -13.32 0.18
N ASP A 271 -5.49 -12.84 0.03
CA ASP A 271 -6.42 -13.36 -0.94
C ASP A 271 -6.08 -12.77 -2.31
N ILE A 272 -6.21 -13.58 -3.36
CA ILE A 272 -5.84 -13.23 -4.72
C ILE A 272 -7.09 -13.24 -5.59
N TRP A 273 -7.30 -12.15 -6.30
CA TRP A 273 -8.33 -12.02 -7.32
C TRP A 273 -7.69 -11.76 -8.67
N VAL A 274 -8.23 -12.39 -9.71
CA VAL A 274 -7.75 -12.23 -11.08
C VAL A 274 -8.90 -11.81 -11.98
N GLY A 275 -8.62 -10.92 -12.92
CA GLY A 275 -9.58 -10.54 -13.94
C GLY A 275 -8.91 -10.10 -15.22
N LYS A 276 -9.75 -9.85 -16.21
CA LYS A 276 -9.34 -9.43 -17.55
C LYS A 276 -10.22 -8.27 -17.97
N THR A 277 -9.62 -7.17 -18.41
CA THR A 277 -10.35 -6.07 -19.03
C THR A 277 -9.67 -5.61 -20.31
N LEU A 278 -10.44 -4.92 -21.15
CA LEU A 278 -9.93 -4.25 -22.34
C LEU A 278 -9.62 -2.81 -21.94
N MET A 279 -8.34 -2.44 -21.97
CA MET A 279 -7.93 -1.04 -21.87
C MET A 279 -7.90 -0.45 -23.27
N LYS A 280 -8.66 0.64 -23.45
CA LYS A 280 -8.65 1.40 -24.69
C LYS A 280 -7.65 2.55 -24.57
N ASP A 281 -6.63 2.57 -25.41
CA ASP A 281 -5.76 3.72 -25.59
C ASP A 281 -6.57 4.83 -26.25
N ARG A 282 -6.65 5.99 -25.60
CA ARG A 282 -7.43 7.12 -26.09
C ARG A 282 -6.76 7.89 -27.21
N THR A 283 -5.44 7.81 -27.28
CA THR A 283 -4.67 8.53 -28.30
C THR A 283 -4.64 7.77 -29.61
N THR A 284 -4.52 6.44 -29.56
CA THR A 284 -4.50 5.57 -30.75
C THR A 284 -5.85 4.91 -31.04
N ASN A 285 -6.82 5.02 -30.13
CA ASN A 285 -8.11 4.32 -30.17
C ASN A 285 -7.99 2.78 -30.16
N GLU A 286 -6.79 2.24 -29.97
CA GLU A 286 -6.49 0.81 -29.92
C GLU A 286 -6.94 0.20 -28.60
N SER A 287 -7.46 -1.02 -28.62
CA SER A 287 -7.80 -1.76 -27.40
C SER A 287 -6.77 -2.84 -27.14
N HIS A 288 -6.22 -2.86 -25.94
CA HIS A 288 -5.31 -3.89 -25.48
C HIS A 288 -5.92 -4.67 -24.33
N GLU A 289 -5.78 -5.99 -24.40
CA GLU A 289 -6.13 -6.86 -23.30
C GLU A 289 -5.14 -6.67 -22.15
N VAL A 290 -5.66 -6.39 -20.97
CA VAL A 290 -4.89 -6.32 -19.75
C VAL A 290 -5.46 -7.32 -18.75
N LYS A 291 -4.57 -8.12 -18.17
CA LYS A 291 -4.89 -9.06 -17.09
C LYS A 291 -4.42 -8.44 -15.78
N TYR A 292 -5.29 -8.50 -14.79
CA TYR A 292 -5.07 -7.89 -13.49
C TYR A 292 -5.04 -8.98 -12.44
N THR A 293 -3.99 -9.00 -11.64
CA THR A 293 -3.99 -9.72 -10.37
C THR A 293 -4.03 -8.69 -9.27
N CYS A 294 -5.10 -8.68 -8.50
CA CYS A 294 -5.22 -7.87 -7.30
C CYS A 294 -5.05 -8.78 -6.09
N CYS A 295 -4.09 -8.45 -5.23
CA CYS A 295 -3.88 -9.12 -3.97
C CYS A 295 -4.34 -8.19 -2.85
N HIS A 296 -5.35 -8.60 -2.09
CA HIS A 296 -5.69 -7.94 -0.83
C HIS A 296 -5.14 -8.78 0.33
N GLY A 297 -4.31 -8.14 1.14
CA GLY A 297 -3.81 -8.71 2.36
C GLY A 297 -4.96 -8.95 3.32
N VAL A 298 -5.18 -10.20 3.69
CA VAL A 298 -5.96 -10.50 4.88
C VAL A 298 -4.98 -10.34 6.04
N VAL A 299 -4.84 -9.10 6.51
CA VAL A 299 -4.08 -8.82 7.73
C VAL A 299 -4.88 -9.35 8.91
N LEU A 300 -4.78 -10.66 9.12
CA LEU A 300 -4.93 -11.26 10.44
C LEU A 300 -3.66 -10.86 11.17
N PHE A 301 -3.79 -10.01 12.18
CA PHE A 301 -2.67 -9.69 13.05
C PHE A 301 -2.12 -11.01 13.60
N LYS A 302 -1.02 -11.51 13.03
CA LYS A 302 -0.08 -12.26 13.85
C LYS A 302 0.36 -11.27 14.93
N PRO A 303 0.35 -11.63 16.22
CA PRO A 303 0.55 -10.70 17.34
C PRO A 303 1.87 -9.89 17.30
N ASN A 304 2.75 -10.18 16.33
CA ASN A 304 4.11 -9.69 16.25
C ASN A 304 4.34 -8.72 15.07
N TRP A 305 3.34 -8.50 14.19
CA TRP A 305 3.46 -7.57 13.06
C TRP A 305 2.52 -6.37 13.27
N ARG A 306 3.10 -5.24 13.70
CA ARG A 306 2.42 -3.94 13.72
C ARG A 306 2.83 -3.16 12.48
N VAL A 307 1.99 -3.14 11.44
CA VAL A 307 2.10 -2.13 10.39
C VAL A 307 1.58 -0.83 11.01
N MET A 308 2.48 0.03 11.47
CA MET A 308 2.12 1.37 11.93
C MET A 308 1.83 2.22 10.69
N SER A 309 0.60 2.19 10.20
CA SER A 309 0.14 3.08 9.13
C SER A 309 -0.91 4.04 9.69
N GLY A 310 -0.56 5.32 9.76
CA GLY A 310 -1.43 6.52 9.71
C GLY A 310 -2.52 6.72 10.77
N SER A 311 -3.35 5.70 11.02
CA SER A 311 -4.42 5.66 12.02
C SER A 311 -4.26 4.39 12.86
N GLN A 312 -4.39 4.49 14.19
CA GLN A 312 -4.24 3.35 15.13
C GLN A 312 -5.36 2.28 15.01
N HIS A 313 -6.10 2.26 13.90
CA HIS A 313 -7.20 1.33 13.68
C HIS A 313 -6.72 0.15 12.85
N ASN A 314 -7.11 -1.05 13.31
CA ASN A 314 -6.84 -2.29 12.62
C ASN A 314 -7.54 -2.29 11.26
N GLN A 315 -6.79 -2.00 10.20
CA GLN A 315 -7.31 -2.09 8.84
C GLN A 315 -7.23 -3.54 8.37
N HIS A 316 -8.38 -4.13 8.11
CA HIS A 316 -8.51 -5.47 7.56
C HIS A 316 -8.83 -5.36 6.06
N GLN A 317 -8.28 -6.26 5.23
CA GLN A 317 -8.51 -6.31 3.78
C GLN A 317 -7.96 -5.10 2.99
N VAL A 318 -6.68 -4.79 3.18
CA VAL A 318 -5.98 -3.71 2.45
C VAL A 318 -5.36 -4.23 1.15
N PRO A 319 -5.29 -3.43 0.07
CA PRO A 319 -4.57 -3.82 -1.13
C PRO A 319 -3.07 -3.87 -0.83
N VAL A 320 -2.40 -4.97 -1.21
CA VAL A 320 -0.96 -5.19 -0.93
C VAL A 320 -0.12 -5.31 -2.20
N ARG A 321 -0.71 -5.77 -3.30
CA ARG A 321 -0.04 -5.88 -4.60
C ARG A 321 -1.07 -5.80 -5.72
N LEU A 322 -0.69 -5.11 -6.79
CA LEU A 322 -1.45 -5.08 -8.03
C LEU A 322 -0.50 -5.40 -9.20
N ASP A 323 -0.84 -6.39 -10.00
CA ASP A 323 -0.06 -6.80 -11.17
C ASP A 323 -0.86 -6.58 -12.45
N TRP A 324 -0.24 -5.92 -13.42
CA TRP A 324 -0.82 -5.60 -14.72
C TRP A 324 0.00 -6.27 -15.81
N TYR A 325 -0.61 -7.22 -16.51
CA TYR A 325 0.01 -7.90 -17.63
C TYR A 325 -0.62 -7.45 -18.93
N SER A 326 0.22 -7.02 -19.88
CA SER A 326 -0.19 -6.63 -21.22
C SER A 326 0.80 -7.17 -22.26
N GLN A 327 0.45 -7.06 -23.54
CA GLN A 327 1.39 -7.36 -24.63
C GLN A 327 2.63 -6.45 -24.61
N ARG A 328 2.52 -5.25 -24.02
CA ARG A 328 3.59 -4.26 -23.93
C ARG A 328 4.49 -4.45 -22.69
N GLY A 329 4.23 -5.45 -21.84
CA GLY A 329 5.02 -5.71 -20.64
C GLY A 329 4.19 -5.95 -19.38
N HIS A 330 4.89 -5.97 -18.25
CA HIS A 330 4.35 -6.27 -16.93
C HIS A 330 4.68 -5.15 -15.95
N ILE A 331 3.67 -4.69 -15.20
CA ILE A 331 3.83 -3.70 -14.13
C ILE A 331 3.40 -4.35 -12.82
N VAL A 332 4.24 -4.27 -11.80
CA VAL A 332 3.91 -4.65 -10.42
C VAL A 332 3.86 -3.39 -9.58
N MET A 333 2.80 -3.21 -8.81
CA MET A 333 2.69 -2.16 -7.79
C MET A 333 2.60 -2.85 -6.43
N ASN A 334 3.68 -2.80 -5.66
CA ASN A 334 3.68 -3.24 -4.26
C ASN A 334 3.22 -2.09 -3.38
N MET A 335 2.17 -2.29 -2.59
CA MET A 335 1.52 -1.23 -1.82
C MET A 335 1.87 -1.34 -0.33
N PHE A 336 2.15 -0.21 0.29
CA PHE A 336 2.59 -0.05 1.67
C PHE A 336 1.88 1.14 2.31
N ASN A 337 1.93 1.23 3.65
CA ASN A 337 1.47 2.39 4.41
C ASN A 337 0.06 2.87 4.00
N PHE A 338 -0.84 1.92 3.69
CA PHE A 338 -2.21 2.21 3.32
C PHE A 338 -2.94 2.83 4.53
N ASP A 339 -3.64 3.93 4.33
CA ASP A 339 -4.45 4.58 5.35
C ASP A 339 -5.77 5.07 4.75
N ALA A 340 -6.87 4.45 5.14
CA ALA A 340 -8.24 4.77 4.71
C ALA A 340 -8.77 6.13 5.21
N GLU A 341 -8.10 6.77 6.17
CA GLU A 341 -8.56 8.06 6.74
C GLU A 341 -7.68 9.25 6.33
N ALA A 342 -6.57 9.02 5.64
CA ALA A 342 -5.59 10.05 5.31
C ALA A 342 -5.95 10.83 4.05
N ALA A 343 -6.76 11.88 4.20
CA ALA A 343 -6.77 13.01 3.27
C ALA A 343 -6.42 14.30 4.01
N GLU A 344 -5.14 14.45 4.34
CA GLU A 344 -4.63 15.67 4.96
C GLU A 344 -4.73 16.83 3.95
N THR A 345 -5.55 17.84 4.23
CA THR A 345 -5.72 19.00 3.33
C THR A 345 -4.43 19.80 3.13
N THR A 346 -3.53 19.74 4.11
CA THR A 346 -2.18 20.34 4.05
C THR A 346 -1.29 19.70 2.99
N ALA A 347 -1.58 18.46 2.56
CA ALA A 347 -0.80 17.79 1.53
C ALA A 347 -0.96 18.45 0.16
N PHE A 348 -2.12 19.06 -0.12
CA PHE A 348 -2.44 19.72 -1.38
C PHE A 348 -1.96 21.19 -1.42
N ASP A 349 -0.70 21.42 -1.06
CA ASP A 349 -0.13 22.77 -0.99
C ASP A 349 0.21 23.34 -2.38
N ILE A 350 -0.64 24.24 -2.89
CA ILE A 350 -0.43 24.94 -4.16
C ILE A 350 0.13 26.38 -4.02
N LYS A 351 0.55 26.82 -2.81
CA LYS A 351 1.17 28.14 -2.63
C LYS A 351 2.35 28.41 -3.58
N PRO A 352 3.24 27.45 -3.89
CA PRO A 352 4.37 27.72 -4.79
C PRO A 352 3.95 28.09 -6.22
N CYS A 353 2.69 27.87 -6.59
CA CYS A 353 2.13 28.17 -7.90
C CYS A 353 1.60 29.60 -8.06
N LEU A 354 1.63 30.40 -6.99
CA LEU A 354 1.04 31.72 -6.95
C LEU A 354 2.05 32.74 -6.43
N LYS A 355 2.01 33.95 -6.99
CA LYS A 355 2.85 35.05 -6.52
C LYS A 355 2.35 35.61 -5.19
N TRP A 356 3.16 36.40 -4.50
CA TRP A 356 2.83 36.97 -3.19
C TRP A 356 1.59 37.89 -3.22
N ASP A 357 1.43 38.66 -4.30
CA ASP A 357 0.28 39.53 -4.53
C ASP A 357 -1.03 38.77 -4.80
N GLU A 358 -0.93 37.47 -5.11
CA GLU A 358 -2.04 36.55 -5.34
C GLU A 358 -2.43 35.74 -4.10
N GLN A 359 -1.96 36.15 -2.92
CA GLN A 359 -2.21 35.47 -1.65
C GLN A 359 -2.60 36.48 -0.58
N ARG A 360 -3.49 36.10 0.35
CA ARG A 360 -3.77 36.90 1.56
C ARG A 360 -3.72 36.04 2.80
N PHE A 361 -3.02 36.53 3.83
CA PHE A 361 -3.11 35.98 5.17
C PHE A 361 -4.40 36.45 5.81
N ILE A 362 -5.15 35.53 6.40
CA ILE A 362 -6.43 35.82 7.04
C ILE A 362 -6.39 35.31 8.47
N GLN A 363 -6.95 36.10 9.37
CA GLN A 363 -7.15 35.74 10.77
C GLN A 363 -8.57 36.11 11.23
N PHE A 364 -9.21 35.24 12.01
CA PHE A 364 -10.43 35.58 12.73
C PHE A 364 -10.59 34.73 14.01
N GLY A 365 -11.40 35.19 14.95
CA GLY A 365 -11.71 34.47 16.18
C GLY A 365 -12.86 33.49 15.98
N LEU A 366 -12.77 32.31 16.57
CA LEU A 366 -13.83 31.31 16.61
C LEU A 366 -14.24 31.07 18.06
N SER A 367 -15.54 30.93 18.32
CA SER A 367 -16.02 30.51 19.63
C SER A 367 -15.52 29.10 19.99
N GLY A 368 -15.49 28.77 21.27
CA GLY A 368 -15.02 27.47 21.77
C GLY A 368 -13.63 27.50 22.42
N LYS A 369 -13.24 26.37 23.02
CA LYS A 369 -11.99 26.22 23.78
C LYS A 369 -10.90 25.63 22.90
N TYR A 370 -9.77 26.33 22.77
CA TYR A 370 -8.62 25.84 22.01
C TYR A 370 -8.17 24.44 22.45
N ASP A 371 -8.11 24.18 23.76
CA ASP A 371 -7.55 22.93 24.31
C ASP A 371 -8.31 21.67 23.89
N GLU A 372 -9.59 21.80 23.51
CA GLU A 372 -10.42 20.68 23.05
C GLU A 372 -10.18 20.34 21.55
N TYR A 373 -9.83 21.33 20.72
CA TYR A 373 -9.81 21.16 19.25
C TYR A 373 -8.47 21.47 18.58
N GLY A 374 -7.53 22.11 19.27
CA GLY A 374 -6.27 22.62 18.70
C GLY A 374 -5.42 21.54 18.01
N GLY A 375 -5.51 20.29 18.46
CA GLY A 375 -4.83 19.13 17.86
C GLY A 375 -5.71 18.25 16.97
N SER A 376 -7.00 18.55 16.80
CA SER A 376 -7.94 17.67 16.10
C SER A 376 -7.88 17.88 14.58
N ARG A 377 -7.32 16.89 13.86
CA ARG A 377 -7.29 16.89 12.38
C ARG A 377 -8.70 16.96 11.77
N LYS A 378 -9.66 16.22 12.34
CA LYS A 378 -11.06 16.21 11.87
C LYS A 378 -11.70 17.59 12.02
N PHE A 379 -11.37 18.32 13.10
CA PHE A 379 -11.83 19.69 13.31
C PHE A 379 -11.23 20.67 12.29
N LEU A 380 -9.91 20.62 12.09
CA LEU A 380 -9.23 21.45 11.08
C LEU A 380 -9.81 21.23 9.68
N LEU A 381 -10.07 19.98 9.30
CA LEU A 381 -10.69 19.64 8.03
C LEU A 381 -12.11 20.23 7.89
N ALA A 382 -12.95 20.09 8.92
CA ALA A 382 -14.30 20.67 8.93
C ALA A 382 -14.25 22.21 8.81
N LEU A 383 -13.28 22.83 9.48
CA LEU A 383 -13.05 24.27 9.40
C LEU A 383 -12.58 24.69 7.99
N THR A 384 -11.62 23.99 7.38
CA THR A 384 -11.19 24.24 5.99
C THR A 384 -12.37 24.14 5.02
N LYS A 385 -13.20 23.11 5.15
CA LYS A 385 -14.39 22.91 4.31
C LYS A 385 -15.40 24.05 4.48
N THR A 386 -15.63 24.50 5.72
CA THR A 386 -16.54 25.61 6.00
C THR A 386 -16.04 26.91 5.36
N ILE A 387 -14.75 27.22 5.53
CA ILE A 387 -14.12 28.39 4.92
C ILE A 387 -14.22 28.31 3.40
N SER A 388 -13.91 27.17 2.79
CA SER A 388 -13.95 27.01 1.33
C SER A 388 -15.37 27.19 0.78
N THR A 389 -16.39 26.68 1.47
CA THR A 389 -17.79 26.85 1.10
C THR A 389 -18.25 28.30 1.22
N VAL A 390 -17.96 28.99 2.33
CA VAL A 390 -18.35 30.40 2.52
C VAL A 390 -17.66 31.31 1.49
N ALA A 391 -16.37 31.08 1.26
CA ALA A 391 -15.59 31.83 0.27
C ALA A 391 -15.95 31.50 -1.18
N ASN A 392 -16.67 30.39 -1.42
CA ASN A 392 -16.91 29.80 -2.73
C ASN A 392 -15.61 29.60 -3.55
N VAL A 393 -14.67 28.85 -2.96
CA VAL A 393 -13.38 28.49 -3.54
C VAL A 393 -13.08 27.01 -3.30
N SER A 394 -12.21 26.39 -4.11
CA SER A 394 -11.70 25.03 -3.89
C SER A 394 -10.97 24.93 -2.55
N ILE A 395 -11.09 23.77 -1.91
CA ILE A 395 -10.54 23.52 -0.58
C ILE A 395 -9.01 23.70 -0.52
N ILE A 396 -8.32 23.48 -1.64
CA ILE A 396 -6.85 23.64 -1.74
C ILE A 396 -6.40 25.11 -1.77
N ARG A 397 -7.34 26.04 -2.00
CA ARG A 397 -7.09 27.49 -1.92
C ARG A 397 -7.10 28.02 -0.49
N VAL A 398 -7.56 27.21 0.47
CA VAL A 398 -7.50 27.50 1.91
C VAL A 398 -6.29 26.77 2.49
N ASN A 399 -5.15 27.45 2.51
CA ASN A 399 -3.86 26.82 2.79
C ASN A 399 -3.33 27.16 4.19
N GLY A 400 -2.57 26.24 4.79
CA GLY A 400 -1.82 26.51 6.02
C GLY A 400 -2.71 26.85 7.21
N ILE A 401 -3.90 26.25 7.28
CA ILE A 401 -4.83 26.50 8.39
C ILE A 401 -4.21 26.08 9.72
N ARG A 402 -4.31 26.97 10.71
CA ARG A 402 -3.83 26.75 12.07
C ARG A 402 -4.80 27.36 13.06
N LEU A 403 -4.93 26.69 14.20
CA LEU A 403 -5.55 27.24 15.39
C LEU A 403 -4.46 27.77 16.31
N GLN A 404 -4.69 28.92 16.91
CA GLN A 404 -3.80 29.52 17.91
C GLN A 404 -4.62 29.83 19.17
N ASN A 405 -4.00 29.64 20.33
CA ASN A 405 -4.57 30.06 21.61
C ASN A 405 -4.17 31.52 21.87
N ASN A 406 -5.16 32.40 22.04
CA ASN A 406 -4.93 33.77 22.49
C ASN A 406 -5.76 34.04 23.75
N ARG A 407 -5.15 33.88 24.93
CA ARG A 407 -5.80 34.10 26.24
C ARG A 407 -7.11 33.32 26.39
N GLY A 408 -7.14 32.06 25.93
CA GLY A 408 -8.31 31.19 25.96
C GLY A 408 -9.24 31.31 24.75
N ALA A 409 -9.08 32.34 23.92
CA ALA A 409 -9.81 32.47 22.66
C ALA A 409 -9.13 31.66 21.55
N MET A 410 -9.94 30.99 20.73
CA MET A 410 -9.47 30.25 19.57
C MET A 410 -9.35 31.19 18.37
N ILE A 411 -8.13 31.36 17.86
CA ILE A 411 -7.84 32.19 16.70
C ILE A 411 -7.52 31.28 15.51
N VAL A 412 -8.28 31.44 14.43
CA VAL A 412 -8.05 30.76 13.16
C VAL A 412 -7.13 31.63 12.32
N THR A 413 -6.07 31.02 11.77
CA THR A 413 -5.17 31.67 10.81
C THR A 413 -4.96 30.79 9.60
N PHE A 414 -4.95 31.37 8.40
CA PHE A 414 -4.70 30.64 7.14
C PHE A 414 -4.29 31.60 6.03
N ILE A 415 -3.92 31.05 4.87
CA ILE A 415 -3.64 31.80 3.66
C ILE A 415 -4.71 31.45 2.64
N LEU A 416 -5.41 32.47 2.13
CA LEU A 416 -6.32 32.34 1.01
C LEU A 416 -5.59 32.65 -0.29
N LEU A 417 -5.73 31.74 -1.25
CA LEU A 417 -5.05 31.77 -2.53
C LEU A 417 -5.98 32.28 -3.64
N ASN A 418 -5.43 33.02 -4.61
CA ASN A 418 -6.16 33.43 -5.80
C ASN A 418 -6.50 32.22 -6.69
N LYS A 419 -7.44 32.42 -7.60
CA LYS A 419 -7.77 31.44 -8.64
C LYS A 419 -6.57 31.30 -9.58
N THR A 420 -6.07 30.08 -9.73
CA THR A 420 -5.01 29.78 -10.71
C THR A 420 -5.54 29.97 -12.13
N LYS A 421 -4.81 30.72 -12.95
CA LYS A 421 -5.10 30.86 -14.38
C LYS A 421 -4.23 29.86 -15.16
N PRO A 422 -4.81 28.81 -15.79
CA PRO A 422 -4.04 27.86 -16.56
C PRO A 422 -3.56 28.49 -17.88
N VAL A 423 -2.43 28.00 -18.40
CA VAL A 423 -1.87 28.46 -19.67
C VAL A 423 -2.54 27.72 -20.84
N GLY A 424 -3.60 28.31 -21.40
CA GLY A 424 -4.24 27.91 -22.67
C GLY A 424 -5.06 26.61 -22.66
N GLY A 425 -5.94 26.47 -23.67
CA GLY A 425 -6.74 25.26 -23.95
C GLY A 425 -8.17 25.28 -23.40
N ASP A 426 -8.94 24.26 -23.77
CA ASP A 426 -10.28 23.99 -23.25
C ASP A 426 -10.22 22.93 -22.13
N VAL A 427 -11.03 23.11 -21.08
CA VAL A 427 -11.06 22.20 -19.94
C VAL A 427 -11.96 21.01 -20.26
N GLU A 428 -11.42 19.80 -20.19
CA GLU A 428 -12.21 18.58 -20.43
C GLU A 428 -12.97 18.13 -19.17
N VAL A 429 -12.96 18.88 -18.08
CA VAL A 429 -13.68 18.56 -16.84
C VAL A 429 -14.82 19.55 -16.64
N THR A 430 -15.94 19.12 -16.04
CA THR A 430 -16.96 20.05 -15.56
C THR A 430 -16.38 20.91 -14.43
N VAL A 431 -16.08 22.17 -14.73
CA VAL A 431 -15.45 23.11 -13.80
C VAL A 431 -16.49 23.74 -12.88
N TYR A 432 -16.27 23.68 -11.57
CA TYR A 432 -17.06 24.45 -10.61
C TYR A 432 -16.65 25.93 -10.67
N SER A 433 -17.64 26.82 -10.71
CA SER A 433 -17.39 28.25 -10.68
C SER A 433 -16.86 28.68 -9.32
N GLU A 434 -15.75 29.42 -9.30
CA GLU A 434 -15.10 29.91 -8.09
C GLU A 434 -14.98 31.43 -8.10
N LYS A 435 -15.04 32.04 -6.91
CA LYS A 435 -14.74 33.46 -6.73
C LYS A 435 -13.23 33.71 -6.87
N GLY A 436 -12.88 34.85 -7.49
CA GLY A 436 -11.53 35.39 -7.42
C GLY A 436 -11.13 35.79 -5.99
N LEU A 437 -9.85 36.06 -5.75
CA LEU A 437 -9.33 36.33 -4.40
C LEU A 437 -10.12 37.41 -3.63
N MET A 438 -10.35 38.58 -4.24
CA MET A 438 -11.01 39.70 -3.57
C MET A 438 -12.48 39.39 -3.27
N ALA A 439 -13.24 38.86 -4.24
CA ALA A 439 -14.63 38.48 -4.00
C ALA A 439 -14.80 37.35 -2.96
N ALA A 440 -13.80 36.46 -2.86
CA ALA A 440 -13.77 35.41 -1.83
C ALA A 440 -13.45 36.00 -0.45
N LEU A 441 -12.57 37.00 -0.37
CA LEU A 441 -12.28 37.74 0.86
C LEU A 441 -13.51 38.51 1.35
N ASP A 442 -14.19 39.22 0.46
CA ASP A 442 -15.39 39.99 0.80
C ASP A 442 -16.49 39.04 1.33
N ALA A 443 -16.71 37.90 0.65
CA ALA A 443 -17.66 36.90 1.11
C ALA A 443 -17.34 36.33 2.50
N LEU A 444 -16.07 36.06 2.79
CA LEU A 444 -15.64 35.60 4.11
C LEU A 444 -15.78 36.70 5.17
N LYS A 445 -15.33 37.92 4.85
CA LYS A 445 -15.42 39.08 5.72
C LYS A 445 -16.87 39.35 6.11
N ASP A 446 -17.76 39.44 5.12
CA ASP A 446 -19.19 39.66 5.33
C ASP A 446 -19.80 38.57 6.19
N SER A 447 -19.45 37.30 5.96
CA SER A 447 -19.95 36.17 6.75
C SER A 447 -19.49 36.24 8.21
N VAL A 448 -18.23 36.59 8.47
CA VAL A 448 -17.67 36.72 9.82
C VAL A 448 -18.22 37.95 10.53
N GLU A 449 -18.23 39.11 9.88
CA GLU A 449 -18.66 40.39 10.49
C GLU A 449 -20.17 40.42 10.75
N SER A 450 -20.98 39.80 9.87
CA SER A 450 -22.43 39.65 10.10
C SER A 450 -22.78 38.55 11.11
N GLY A 451 -21.81 37.75 11.57
CA GLY A 451 -22.04 36.61 12.46
C GLY A 451 -22.74 35.43 11.80
N LYS A 452 -22.71 35.32 10.46
CA LYS A 452 -23.28 34.21 9.69
C LYS A 452 -22.31 33.04 9.53
N PHE A 453 -21.02 33.23 9.82
CA PHE A 453 -20.04 32.14 9.76
C PHE A 453 -20.28 31.14 10.89
N GLN A 454 -20.67 29.92 10.54
CA GLN A 454 -20.94 28.84 11.48
C GLN A 454 -20.21 27.55 11.07
N LEU A 455 -19.30 27.08 11.92
CA LEU A 455 -18.72 25.75 11.80
C LEU A 455 -19.57 24.75 12.59
N LYS A 456 -20.03 23.67 11.94
CA LYS A 456 -20.71 22.56 12.60
C LYS A 456 -19.74 21.37 12.75
N PHE A 457 -19.51 20.92 13.98
CA PHE A 457 -18.62 19.77 14.25
C PHE A 457 -19.09 19.01 15.50
N GLN A 458 -19.26 17.68 15.37
CA GLN A 458 -19.66 16.77 16.47
C GLN A 458 -20.84 17.32 17.31
N ASN A 459 -21.93 17.68 16.64
CA ASN A 459 -23.16 18.27 17.21
C ASN A 459 -23.00 19.65 17.89
N LYS A 460 -21.82 20.25 17.86
CA LYS A 460 -21.59 21.63 18.32
C LYS A 460 -21.52 22.57 17.13
N THR A 461 -21.96 23.81 17.36
CA THR A 461 -21.82 24.92 16.41
C THR A 461 -20.84 25.93 16.99
N PHE A 462 -19.91 26.39 16.16
CA PHE A 462 -18.90 27.38 16.52
C PHE A 462 -19.10 28.59 15.61
N ASP A 463 -19.54 29.69 16.20
CA ASP A 463 -19.70 30.97 15.52
C ASP A 463 -18.38 31.74 15.48
N ALA A 464 -18.14 32.49 14.41
CA ALA A 464 -17.03 33.44 14.36
C ALA A 464 -17.30 34.65 15.26
N ALA A 465 -16.26 35.16 15.90
CA ALA A 465 -16.34 36.40 16.67
C ALA A 465 -16.56 37.59 15.72
N LYS A 466 -17.63 38.35 15.95
CA LYS A 466 -17.91 39.57 15.18
C LYS A 466 -16.73 40.53 15.25
N SER A 467 -16.46 41.23 14.15
CA SER A 467 -15.37 42.22 14.04
C SER A 467 -13.97 41.66 14.33
N SER A 468 -13.76 40.34 14.26
CA SER A 468 -12.44 39.72 14.46
C SER A 468 -11.69 39.43 13.16
N PHE A 469 -12.28 39.75 12.01
CA PHE A 469 -11.71 39.45 10.70
C PHE A 469 -10.56 40.41 10.37
N PHE A 470 -9.39 39.85 10.11
CA PHE A 470 -8.18 40.57 9.75
C PHE A 470 -7.58 39.99 8.48
N VAL A 471 -7.16 40.87 7.57
CA VAL A 471 -6.48 40.53 6.32
C VAL A 471 -5.10 41.18 6.30
N GLY A 472 -4.07 40.39 6.03
CA GLY A 472 -2.69 40.84 5.92
C GLY A 472 -1.99 40.30 4.68
N LEU A 473 -0.88 40.94 4.30
CA LEU A 473 0.04 40.45 3.27
C LEU A 473 1.04 39.43 3.81
N ARG A 474 1.27 39.40 5.13
CA ARG A 474 2.11 38.44 5.85
C ARG A 474 1.47 38.08 7.19
N PRO A 475 1.81 36.92 7.78
CA PRO A 475 1.64 36.71 9.21
C PRO A 475 2.53 37.76 9.92
N THR A 476 1.95 38.89 10.31
CA THR A 476 2.63 39.81 11.20
C THR A 476 2.64 39.16 12.58
N LEU A 477 3.84 38.81 13.07
CA LEU A 477 4.04 38.81 14.52
C LEU A 477 3.56 40.18 15.02
N ARG A 478 2.62 40.16 15.97
CA ARG A 478 1.79 41.29 16.43
C ARG A 478 2.51 42.65 16.42
N PRO A 479 1.78 43.77 16.25
CA PRO A 479 2.34 45.09 16.47
C PRO A 479 2.96 45.17 17.86
N ARG A 480 4.24 45.56 17.90
CA ARG A 480 4.94 45.89 19.15
C ARG A 480 4.13 47.00 19.85
N PRO A 481 3.91 46.93 21.18
CA PRO A 481 3.30 48.04 21.91
C PRO A 481 4.10 49.33 21.63
N PRO A 482 3.46 50.51 21.62
CA PRO A 482 4.15 51.76 21.35
C PRO A 482 5.35 51.93 22.28
N ALA A 483 6.46 52.39 21.70
CA ALA A 483 7.70 52.61 22.42
C ALA A 483 7.46 53.61 23.55
N HIS A 484 7.49 53.14 24.80
CA HIS A 484 7.59 54.06 25.92
C HIS A 484 8.99 54.69 25.92
N SER A 485 8.96 56.01 26.04
CA SER A 485 10.08 56.92 26.01
C SER A 485 11.21 56.50 26.95
N THR A 486 12.43 56.66 26.43
CA THR A 486 13.66 56.73 27.20
C THR A 486 13.55 57.71 28.36
N ALA A 487 13.52 57.20 29.58
CA ALA A 487 13.94 57.91 30.77
C ALA A 487 14.87 57.00 31.57
N LYS A 488 16.13 57.42 31.68
CA LYS A 488 17.18 56.81 32.49
C LYS A 488 16.98 57.28 33.94
N PRO A 489 17.05 56.40 34.95
CA PRO A 489 17.54 56.84 36.25
C PRO A 489 18.75 56.00 36.69
N THR A 490 19.80 56.74 37.00
CA THR A 490 20.91 56.40 37.88
C THR A 490 20.41 56.09 39.30
N GLY A 491 20.94 55.03 39.94
CA GLY A 491 20.73 54.74 41.36
C GLY A 491 21.25 53.35 41.75
N ASN A 492 22.14 53.29 42.74
CA ASN A 492 22.99 52.16 43.15
C ASN A 492 22.25 51.08 44.01
N PRO A 493 22.90 49.97 44.42
CA PRO A 493 22.29 48.64 44.52
C PRO A 493 21.65 48.33 45.88
N GLY A 494 20.47 47.71 45.86
CA GLY A 494 19.80 47.13 47.02
C GLY A 494 19.01 45.88 46.60
N GLY A 495 19.13 44.81 47.38
CA GLY A 495 18.84 43.43 47.01
C GLY A 495 17.38 43.06 46.71
N GLY A 496 17.23 41.95 45.99
CA GLY A 496 15.93 41.32 45.69
C GLY A 496 16.04 40.20 44.65
N SER A 497 16.29 38.98 45.12
CA SER A 497 16.15 37.65 44.49
C SER A 497 16.18 37.54 42.94
N LYS A 498 17.35 37.21 42.38
CA LYS A 498 17.45 36.54 41.07
C LYS A 498 17.54 35.03 41.27
N LEU A 499 16.45 34.30 40.99
CA LEU A 499 16.56 32.88 40.64
C LEU A 499 17.12 32.79 39.21
N LYS A 500 18.44 32.89 39.07
CA LYS A 500 19.14 32.57 37.82
C LYS A 500 19.26 31.06 37.72
N THR A 501 18.41 30.42 36.91
CA THR A 501 18.73 29.11 36.35
C THR A 501 19.96 29.29 35.46
N LYS A 502 21.14 28.94 35.98
CA LYS A 502 22.38 28.87 35.20
C LYS A 502 22.20 27.80 34.13
N GLY A 503 21.94 28.22 32.89
CA GLY A 503 22.07 27.36 31.73
C GLY A 503 23.52 26.91 31.61
N VAL A 504 23.73 25.62 31.44
CA VAL A 504 25.06 25.04 31.17
C VAL A 504 25.50 25.54 29.80
N SER A 505 26.67 26.16 29.73
CA SER A 505 27.29 26.57 28.46
C SER A 505 27.33 25.38 27.49
N SER A 506 27.04 25.61 26.22
CA SER A 506 27.08 24.57 25.18
C SER A 506 28.41 23.82 25.13
N GLY A 507 29.53 24.48 25.48
CA GLY A 507 30.83 23.83 25.62
C GLY A 507 30.93 22.87 26.80
N ALA A 508 30.29 23.18 27.93
CA ALA A 508 30.25 22.29 29.09
C ALA A 508 29.30 21.10 28.86
N ALA A 509 28.19 21.30 28.14
CA ALA A 509 27.29 20.21 27.75
C ALA A 509 27.96 19.23 26.77
N ALA A 510 28.75 19.74 25.82
CA ALA A 510 29.55 18.91 24.91
C ALA A 510 30.64 18.12 25.66
N GLY A 511 31.33 18.75 26.61
CA GLY A 511 32.32 18.07 27.46
C GLY A 511 31.75 16.94 28.29
N ILE A 512 30.58 17.13 28.92
CA ILE A 512 29.89 16.09 29.69
C ILE A 512 29.47 14.92 28.79
N SER A 513 29.02 15.21 27.56
CA SER A 513 28.58 14.19 26.60
C SER A 513 29.74 13.29 26.15
N ILE A 514 30.91 13.88 25.88
CA ILE A 514 32.11 13.14 25.49
C ILE A 514 32.62 12.28 26.66
N LEU A 515 32.59 12.81 27.88
CA LEU A 515 33.00 12.07 29.09
C LEU A 515 32.10 10.86 29.33
N MET A 516 30.77 11.02 29.20
CA MET A 516 29.81 9.92 29.36
C MET A 516 29.99 8.83 28.30
N LEU A 517 30.35 9.21 27.07
CA LEU A 517 30.62 8.27 25.99
C LEU A 517 31.90 7.46 26.24
N ALA A 518 32.96 8.11 26.76
CA ALA A 518 34.20 7.43 27.14
C ALA A 518 33.97 6.45 28.31
N VAL A 519 33.20 6.84 29.33
CA VAL A 519 32.83 5.97 30.45
C VAL A 519 31.97 4.79 29.98
N GLY A 520 31.03 5.02 29.06
CA GLY A 520 30.20 3.96 28.47
C GLY A 520 31.01 2.92 27.70
N ILE A 521 31.97 3.35 26.87
CA ILE A 521 32.86 2.44 26.14
C ILE A 521 33.75 1.67 27.10
N GLY A 522 34.35 2.34 28.09
CA GLY A 522 35.20 1.70 29.10
C GLY A 522 34.44 0.65 29.91
N GLY A 523 33.23 0.98 30.39
CA GLY A 523 32.37 0.05 31.10
C GLY A 523 31.92 -1.14 30.24
N GLY A 524 31.56 -0.89 28.98
CA GLY A 524 31.17 -1.94 28.03
C GLY A 524 32.31 -2.93 27.73
N LEU A 525 33.53 -2.43 27.52
CA LEU A 525 34.71 -3.26 27.30
C LEU A 525 35.07 -4.09 28.54
N LEU A 526 34.92 -3.52 29.74
CA LEU A 526 35.22 -4.21 31.00
C LEU A 526 34.21 -5.33 31.28
N ILE A 527 32.92 -5.08 31.03
CA ILE A 527 31.86 -6.11 31.12
C ILE A 527 32.11 -7.21 30.07
N ALA A 528 32.42 -6.84 28.82
CA ALA A 528 32.73 -7.79 27.76
C ALA A 528 33.94 -8.67 28.15
N HIS A 529 35.00 -8.07 28.68
CA HIS A 529 36.19 -8.78 29.15
C HIS A 529 35.87 -9.78 30.27
N VAL A 530 35.04 -9.40 31.26
CA VAL A 530 34.61 -10.29 32.35
C VAL A 530 33.76 -11.47 31.82
N ILE A 531 32.85 -11.21 30.88
CA ILE A 531 32.02 -12.26 30.26
C ILE A 531 32.88 -13.23 29.45
N MET A 532 33.84 -12.72 28.68
CA MET A 532 34.75 -13.55 27.87
C MET A 532 35.72 -14.36 28.74
N LYS A 533 36.24 -13.80 29.83
CA LYS A 533 37.08 -14.53 30.80
C LYS A 533 36.32 -15.68 31.46
N ARG A 534 35.01 -15.52 31.73
CA ARG A 534 34.15 -16.61 32.22
C ARG A 534 33.84 -17.69 31.18
N ARG A 535 33.95 -17.39 29.88
CA ARG A 535 33.62 -18.30 28.76
C ARG A 535 34.84 -18.94 28.10
N GLY A 536 36.06 -18.65 28.54
CA GLY A 536 37.28 -19.30 28.05
C GLY A 536 37.71 -18.90 26.62
N THR A 537 37.19 -17.80 26.08
CA THR A 537 37.48 -17.34 24.72
C THR A 537 38.22 -16.01 24.72
N SER A 538 39.41 -15.96 24.09
CA SER A 538 40.23 -14.75 23.91
C SER A 538 39.71 -13.88 22.76
N LEU A 539 39.80 -12.55 22.89
CA LEU A 539 39.36 -11.54 21.92
C LEU A 539 40.23 -11.51 20.64
N PHE A 540 41.36 -12.22 20.65
CA PHE A 540 42.27 -12.32 19.51
C PHE A 540 42.64 -13.78 19.25
N GLN A 541 41.70 -14.56 18.71
CA GLN A 541 42.04 -15.77 17.96
C GLN A 541 41.85 -15.46 16.47
N TYR A 542 42.96 -15.08 15.85
CA TYR A 542 43.10 -14.88 14.42
C TYR A 542 43.14 -16.27 13.76
N GLN A 543 42.04 -16.74 13.16
CA GLN A 543 42.07 -17.94 12.32
C GLN A 543 42.75 -17.60 10.99
N ARG A 544 43.95 -18.16 10.80
CA ARG A 544 44.62 -18.23 9.50
C ARG A 544 43.88 -19.29 8.67
N GLN A 545 43.35 -18.89 7.51
CA GLN A 545 42.82 -19.81 6.51
C GLN A 545 44.00 -20.48 5.78
N GLU A 546 43.99 -21.80 5.73
CA GLU A 546 44.51 -22.61 4.62
C GLU A 546 43.33 -23.11 3.79
#